data_AF-A0A8C5HME6-F1
#
_entry.id   AF-A0A8C5HME6-F1
#
_cell.length_a   1.000
_cell.length_b   1.000
_cell.length_c   1.000
_cell.angle_alpha   90.00
_cell.angle_beta   90.00
_cell.angle_gamma   90.00
#
_symmetry.space_group_name_H-M   'P 1'
#
loop_
_entity.id
_entity.type
_entity.pdbx_description
1 polymer ?
#
loop_
_entity_poly.entity_id
_entity_poly.type
_entity_poly.pdbx_seq_one_letter_code
_entity_poly.pdbx_strand_id
1 'polypeptide(L)'
;MGAFYCSVCRQTTFTGKGHIFGKSHQSRLRVVLLKFLEKVKEARRTLKKPEVEKFDPIKHNQTFWCYCCSCEIQRNVTDGNMTVLYGGLLEHMATADHRKNTHKFWWENKAHPKIRDKFIVAEEETEKFKAEVSKVLESFVEKEDDYIKEAADHIRAQEKHRQEVLQSLSEVCFPWKL
;
A
#
# COMPACT_ATOMS: atom_id res chain seq x y z
N MET A 1 5.96 -33.56 -28.99
CA MET A 1 5.49 -32.23 -28.55
C MET A 1 4.98 -32.37 -27.12
N GLY A 2 5.59 -31.67 -26.16
CA GLY A 2 5.24 -31.81 -24.74
C GLY A 2 4.11 -30.84 -24.33
N ALA A 3 3.32 -31.24 -23.35
CA ALA A 3 2.34 -30.37 -22.69
C ALA A 3 3.06 -29.18 -22.03
N PHE A 4 2.53 -27.97 -22.23
CA PHE A 4 3.06 -26.73 -21.67
C PHE A 4 1.94 -25.93 -21.00
N TYR A 5 2.08 -25.62 -19.71
CA TYR A 5 1.14 -24.76 -19.00
C TYR A 5 1.50 -23.28 -19.17
N CYS A 6 0.54 -22.47 -19.61
CA CYS A 6 0.70 -21.03 -19.75
C CYS A 6 0.03 -20.30 -18.57
N SER A 7 0.80 -19.58 -17.75
CA SER A 7 0.29 -18.82 -16.60
C SER A 7 -0.61 -17.64 -17.00
N VAL A 8 -0.33 -17.02 -18.15
CA VAL A 8 -1.15 -15.91 -18.70
C VAL A 8 -2.51 -16.42 -19.19
N CYS A 9 -2.52 -17.57 -19.87
CA CYS A 9 -3.75 -18.15 -20.40
C CYS A 9 -4.46 -19.09 -19.41
N ARG A 10 -3.81 -19.44 -18.30
CA ARG A 10 -4.26 -20.41 -17.28
C ARG A 10 -4.71 -21.74 -17.86
N GLN A 11 -4.01 -22.23 -18.88
CA GLN A 11 -4.36 -23.46 -19.58
C GLN A 11 -3.11 -24.22 -20.03
N THR A 12 -3.22 -25.55 -20.08
CA THR A 12 -2.24 -26.41 -20.69
C THR A 12 -2.44 -26.44 -22.20
N THR A 13 -1.35 -26.28 -22.94
CA THR A 13 -1.32 -26.28 -24.41
C THR A 13 -0.43 -27.41 -24.89
N PHE A 14 -0.86 -28.11 -25.93
CA PHE A 14 -0.11 -29.22 -26.53
C PHE A 14 0.71 -28.79 -27.75
N THR A 15 0.56 -27.53 -28.17
CA THR A 15 1.33 -26.90 -29.26
C THR A 15 2.70 -26.37 -28.81
N GLY A 16 3.11 -26.70 -27.57
CA GLY A 16 4.38 -26.25 -26.98
C GLY A 16 4.49 -24.72 -26.89
N LYS A 17 5.71 -24.20 -27.04
CA LYS A 17 6.00 -22.75 -26.96
C LYS A 17 5.42 -21.95 -28.13
N GLY A 18 4.85 -22.58 -29.17
CA GLY A 18 4.22 -21.86 -30.29
C GLY A 18 3.00 -21.04 -29.90
N HIS A 19 2.28 -21.43 -28.83
CA HIS A 19 1.06 -20.74 -28.42
C HIS A 19 1.28 -19.27 -28.00
N ILE A 20 2.49 -18.89 -27.54
CA ILE A 20 2.80 -17.52 -27.10
C ILE A 20 2.71 -16.51 -28.26
N PHE A 21 2.87 -16.98 -29.50
CA PHE A 21 2.77 -16.14 -30.70
C PHE A 21 1.32 -16.02 -31.21
N GLY A 22 0.40 -16.80 -30.67
CA GLY A 22 -1.00 -16.80 -31.09
C GLY A 22 -1.73 -15.52 -30.69
N LYS A 23 -2.64 -15.05 -31.55
CA LYS A 23 -3.47 -13.84 -31.30
C LYS A 23 -4.24 -13.91 -29.98
N SER A 24 -4.76 -15.08 -29.62
CA SER A 24 -5.49 -15.28 -28.35
C SER A 24 -4.60 -15.00 -27.12
N HIS A 25 -3.38 -15.56 -27.09
CA HIS A 25 -2.43 -15.30 -26.01
C HIS A 25 -2.06 -13.82 -25.95
N GLN A 26 -1.70 -13.21 -27.09
CA GLN A 26 -1.29 -11.81 -27.14
C GLN A 26 -2.40 -10.84 -26.71
N SER A 27 -3.66 -11.13 -27.06
CA SER A 27 -4.81 -10.35 -26.58
C SER A 27 -4.99 -10.47 -25.06
N ARG A 28 -4.91 -11.69 -24.50
CA ARG A 28 -4.99 -11.91 -23.05
C ARG A 28 -3.84 -11.24 -22.31
N LEU A 29 -2.62 -11.39 -22.82
CA LEU A 29 -1.42 -10.75 -22.28
C LEU A 29 -1.57 -9.24 -22.22
N ARG A 30 -2.09 -8.62 -23.28
CA ARG A 30 -2.35 -7.17 -23.31
C ARG A 30 -3.33 -6.75 -22.21
N VAL A 31 -4.44 -7.47 -22.04
CA VAL A 31 -5.43 -7.14 -20.99
C VAL A 31 -4.82 -7.28 -19.60
N VAL A 32 -4.06 -8.36 -19.35
CA VAL A 32 -3.36 -8.59 -18.08
C VAL A 32 -2.37 -7.47 -17.79
N LEU A 33 -1.53 -7.11 -18.77
CA LEU A 33 -0.54 -6.04 -18.62
C LEU A 33 -1.19 -4.67 -18.44
N LEU A 34 -2.30 -4.38 -19.11
CA LEU A 34 -3.04 -3.13 -18.90
C LEU A 34 -3.59 -3.04 -17.47
N LYS A 35 -4.24 -4.09 -16.98
CA LYS A 35 -4.74 -4.12 -15.59
C LYS A 35 -3.62 -4.01 -14.57
N PHE A 36 -2.49 -4.67 -14.83
CA PHE A 36 -1.32 -4.57 -13.96
C PHE A 36 -0.71 -3.17 -13.99
N LEU A 37 -0.63 -2.55 -15.17
CA LEU A 37 -0.10 -1.20 -15.35
C LEU A 37 -0.91 -0.15 -14.59
N GLU A 38 -2.25 -0.27 -14.56
CA GLU A 38 -3.08 0.68 -13.81
C GLU A 38 -2.74 0.65 -12.31
N LYS A 39 -2.54 -0.53 -11.72
CA LYS A 39 -2.09 -0.65 -10.32
C LYS A 39 -0.72 -0.02 -10.07
N VAL A 40 0.22 -0.22 -11.01
CA VAL A 40 1.57 0.37 -10.93
C VAL A 40 1.49 1.90 -11.07
N LYS A 41 0.62 2.42 -11.94
CA LYS A 41 0.41 3.87 -12.09
C LYS A 41 -0.17 4.49 -10.83
N GLU A 42 -1.15 3.83 -10.19
CA GLU A 42 -1.73 4.28 -8.93
C GLU A 42 -0.63 4.43 -7.86
N ALA A 43 0.21 3.42 -7.68
CA ALA A 43 1.34 3.50 -6.76
C ALA A 43 2.35 4.58 -7.14
N ARG A 44 2.68 4.74 -8.43
CA ARG A 44 3.61 5.78 -8.88
C ARG A 44 3.12 7.20 -8.60
N ARG A 45 1.81 7.44 -8.45
CA ARG A 45 1.28 8.76 -8.09
C ARG A 45 1.69 9.16 -6.66
N THR A 46 1.92 8.19 -5.77
CA THR A 46 2.32 8.47 -4.38
C THR A 46 3.81 8.72 -4.22
N LEU A 47 4.64 8.49 -5.25
CA LEU A 47 6.09 8.73 -5.21
C LEU A 47 6.44 10.18 -4.82
N LYS A 48 5.65 11.15 -5.25
CA LYS A 48 5.86 12.58 -4.96
C LYS A 48 5.17 13.05 -3.68
N LYS A 49 4.12 12.35 -3.28
CA LYS A 49 3.30 12.69 -2.13
C LYS A 49 2.85 11.38 -1.49
N PRO A 50 3.67 10.81 -0.60
CA PRO A 50 3.31 9.62 0.13
C PRO A 50 2.09 9.88 1.01
N GLU A 51 1.27 8.85 1.19
CA GLU A 51 0.08 8.91 2.03
C GLU A 51 0.26 7.94 3.20
N VAL A 52 0.08 8.47 4.41
CA VAL A 52 0.17 7.73 5.67
C VAL A 52 -1.17 7.82 6.38
N GLU A 53 -1.66 6.69 6.85
CA GLU A 53 -2.92 6.57 7.60
C GLU A 53 -2.70 5.77 8.88
N LYS A 54 -3.60 5.93 9.87
CA LYS A 54 -3.71 4.98 10.99
C LYS A 54 -4.02 3.60 10.46
N PHE A 55 -3.37 2.58 10.98
CA PHE A 55 -3.59 1.22 10.51
C PHE A 55 -5.03 0.74 10.75
N ASP A 56 -5.65 0.24 9.68
CA ASP A 56 -6.94 -0.42 9.68
C ASP A 56 -6.78 -1.77 8.95
N PRO A 57 -6.83 -2.92 9.64
CA PRO A 57 -6.55 -4.22 9.04
C PRO A 57 -7.55 -4.59 7.93
N ILE A 58 -8.78 -4.05 7.94
CA ILE A 58 -9.78 -4.32 6.90
C ILE A 58 -9.42 -3.59 5.61
N LYS A 59 -8.88 -2.37 5.72
CA LYS A 59 -8.52 -1.53 4.57
C LYS A 59 -7.10 -1.77 4.07
N HIS A 60 -6.17 -2.05 4.97
CA HIS A 60 -4.73 -1.96 4.69
C HIS A 60 -4.04 -3.30 4.46
N ASN A 61 -4.61 -4.43 4.91
CA ASN A 61 -4.13 -5.78 4.59
C ASN A 61 -4.57 -6.21 3.18
N GLN A 62 -4.23 -5.40 2.19
CA GLN A 62 -4.48 -5.69 0.80
C GLN A 62 -3.22 -6.19 0.12
N THR A 63 -3.37 -7.23 -0.67
CA THR A 63 -2.30 -7.80 -1.48
C THR A 63 -2.49 -7.48 -2.95
N PHE A 64 -1.43 -7.63 -3.72
CA PHE A 64 -1.49 -7.59 -5.17
C PHE A 64 -0.66 -8.74 -5.78
N TRP A 65 -1.19 -9.35 -6.84
CA TRP A 65 -0.48 -10.37 -7.60
C TRP A 65 0.48 -9.77 -8.64
N CYS A 66 1.78 -10.02 -8.50
CA CYS A 66 2.80 -9.65 -9.47
C CYS A 66 2.94 -10.72 -10.55
N TYR A 67 2.58 -10.40 -11.80
CA TYR A 67 2.70 -11.33 -12.93
C TYR A 67 4.15 -11.62 -13.33
N CYS A 68 5.07 -10.67 -13.10
CA CYS A 68 6.48 -10.84 -13.45
C CYS A 68 7.15 -11.84 -12.51
N CYS A 69 6.90 -11.70 -11.21
CA CYS A 69 7.49 -12.53 -10.16
C CYS A 69 6.65 -13.79 -9.85
N SER A 70 5.41 -13.84 -10.32
CA SER A 70 4.45 -14.92 -10.02
C SER A 70 4.27 -15.13 -8.50
N CYS A 71 4.16 -14.03 -7.77
CA CYS A 71 3.94 -14.02 -6.33
C CYS A 71 2.89 -13.00 -5.91
N GLU A 72 2.31 -13.25 -4.74
CA GLU A 72 1.47 -12.30 -4.04
C GLU A 72 2.35 -11.40 -3.17
N ILE A 73 2.10 -10.10 -3.21
CA ILE A 73 2.87 -9.14 -2.42
C ILE A 73 1.94 -8.22 -1.63
N GLN A 74 2.46 -7.61 -0.57
CA GLN A 74 1.72 -6.60 0.19
C GLN A 74 1.61 -5.32 -0.63
N ARG A 75 0.41 -4.74 -0.67
CA ARG A 75 0.18 -3.44 -1.33
C ARG A 75 0.84 -2.32 -0.52
N ASN A 76 0.64 -2.34 0.80
CA ASN A 76 1.06 -1.31 1.73
C ASN A 76 2.19 -1.79 2.64
N VAL A 77 2.87 -0.86 3.32
CA VAL A 77 3.80 -1.16 4.41
C VAL A 77 3.15 -0.69 5.70
N THR A 78 3.17 -1.52 6.75
CA THR A 78 2.54 -1.23 8.04
C THR A 78 3.45 -1.68 9.19
N ASP A 79 3.44 -0.94 10.29
CA ASP A 79 4.06 -1.32 11.56
C ASP A 79 3.02 -1.78 12.62
N GLY A 80 1.74 -1.84 12.23
CA GLY A 80 0.61 -2.17 13.09
C GLY A 80 -0.09 -0.97 13.74
N ASN A 81 0.53 0.21 13.74
CA ASN A 81 -0.08 1.46 14.22
C ASN A 81 -0.42 2.40 13.05
N MET A 82 0.44 2.43 12.04
CA MET A 82 0.31 3.27 10.86
C MET A 82 0.62 2.48 9.59
N THR A 83 0.19 3.02 8.45
CA THR A 83 0.36 2.39 7.15
C THR A 83 0.75 3.40 6.10
N VAL A 84 1.81 3.09 5.37
CA VAL A 84 2.22 3.80 4.16
C VAL A 84 1.52 3.17 2.96
N LEU A 85 0.62 3.91 2.34
CA LEU A 85 -0.15 3.41 1.19
C LEU A 85 0.78 3.16 0.00
N TYR A 86 0.56 2.01 -0.67
CA TYR A 86 1.36 1.53 -1.81
C TYR A 86 2.86 1.30 -1.55
N GLY A 87 3.34 1.45 -0.30
CA GLY A 87 4.75 1.28 0.04
C GLY A 87 5.29 -0.08 -0.39
N GLY A 88 4.58 -1.16 -0.05
CA GLY A 88 5.00 -2.53 -0.37
C GLY A 88 5.02 -2.81 -1.88
N LEU A 89 4.09 -2.20 -2.63
CA LEU A 89 4.11 -2.25 -4.10
C LEU A 89 5.37 -1.58 -4.65
N LEU A 90 5.68 -0.37 -4.21
CA LEU A 90 6.81 0.41 -4.71
C LEU A 90 8.15 -0.25 -4.34
N GLU A 91 8.29 -0.75 -3.12
CA GLU A 91 9.46 -1.51 -2.69
C GLU A 91 9.68 -2.74 -3.55
N HIS A 92 8.63 -3.53 -3.80
CA HIS A 92 8.73 -4.70 -4.68
C HIS A 92 9.16 -4.33 -6.10
N MET A 93 8.55 -3.29 -6.69
CA MET A 93 8.88 -2.84 -8.05
C MET A 93 10.31 -2.30 -8.21
N ALA A 94 10.94 -1.90 -7.11
CA ALA A 94 12.32 -1.40 -7.09
C ALA A 94 13.37 -2.50 -6.91
N THR A 95 12.96 -3.72 -6.54
CA THR A 95 13.92 -4.82 -6.32
C THR A 95 14.63 -5.25 -7.61
N ALA A 96 15.91 -5.62 -7.48
CA ALA A 96 16.69 -6.18 -8.58
C ALA A 96 16.07 -7.48 -9.14
N ASP A 97 15.48 -8.30 -8.27
CA ASP A 97 14.77 -9.53 -8.65
C ASP A 97 13.54 -9.24 -9.50
N HIS A 98 12.71 -8.26 -9.12
CA HIS A 98 11.56 -7.87 -9.94
C HIS A 98 12.00 -7.35 -11.31
N ARG A 99 13.08 -6.55 -11.38
CA ARG A 99 13.64 -6.10 -12.66
C ARG A 99 14.04 -7.29 -13.54
N LYS A 100 14.81 -8.24 -13.00
CA LYS A 100 15.22 -9.47 -13.72
C LYS A 100 14.02 -10.29 -14.18
N ASN A 101 13.04 -10.49 -13.30
CA ASN A 101 11.81 -11.23 -13.57
C ASN A 101 10.94 -10.53 -14.62
N THR A 102 10.90 -9.21 -14.62
CA THR A 102 10.22 -8.41 -15.65
C THR A 102 10.86 -8.65 -17.02
N HIS A 103 12.19 -8.59 -17.12
CA HIS A 103 12.87 -8.90 -18.38
C HIS A 103 12.61 -10.33 -18.86
N LYS A 104 12.67 -11.31 -17.95
CA LYS A 104 12.37 -12.72 -18.24
C LYS A 104 10.92 -12.89 -18.72
N PHE A 105 9.95 -12.36 -17.98
CA PHE A 105 8.52 -12.41 -18.31
C PHE A 105 8.23 -11.83 -19.69
N TRP A 106 8.85 -10.68 -20.01
CA TRP A 106 8.69 -10.04 -21.33
C TRP A 106 9.19 -10.95 -22.46
N TRP A 107 10.35 -11.58 -22.26
CA TRP A 107 10.93 -12.46 -23.26
C TRP A 107 10.13 -13.75 -23.44
N GLU A 108 9.68 -14.36 -22.34
CA GLU A 108 8.92 -15.61 -22.34
C GLU A 108 7.52 -15.44 -22.97
N ASN A 109 6.86 -14.30 -22.76
CA ASN A 109 5.51 -14.05 -23.26
C ASN A 109 5.48 -13.21 -24.56
N LYS A 110 6.65 -12.82 -25.09
CA LYS A 110 6.77 -11.94 -26.27
C LYS A 110 5.94 -10.65 -26.11
N ALA A 111 5.99 -10.08 -24.91
CA ALA A 111 5.26 -8.86 -24.59
C ALA A 111 5.84 -7.65 -25.34
N HIS A 112 5.01 -6.64 -25.56
CA HIS A 112 5.41 -5.44 -26.29
C HIS A 112 6.47 -4.64 -25.50
N PRO A 113 7.65 -4.31 -26.07
CA PRO A 113 8.76 -3.69 -25.32
C PRO A 113 8.46 -2.26 -24.84
N LYS A 114 7.72 -1.46 -25.62
CA LYS A 114 7.35 -0.06 -25.29
C LYS A 114 6.75 0.18 -23.90
N ILE A 115 6.16 -0.83 -23.26
CA ILE A 115 5.53 -0.66 -21.94
C ILE A 115 6.33 -1.30 -20.80
N ARG A 116 7.42 -2.02 -21.09
CA ARG A 116 8.20 -2.77 -20.09
C ARG A 116 8.71 -1.87 -18.97
N ASP A 117 9.37 -0.78 -19.33
CA ASP A 117 10.07 0.06 -18.37
C ASP A 117 9.09 0.77 -17.41
N LYS A 118 7.79 0.83 -17.74
CA LYS A 118 6.75 1.35 -16.85
C LYS A 118 6.55 0.49 -15.59
N PHE A 119 6.95 -0.77 -15.63
CA PHE A 119 6.82 -1.73 -14.53
C PHE A 119 8.06 -1.81 -13.64
N ILE A 120 9.11 -1.03 -13.90
CA ILE A 120 10.35 -1.02 -13.14
C ILE A 120 10.50 0.34 -12.48
N VAL A 121 10.55 0.39 -11.16
CA VAL A 121 10.82 1.63 -10.41
C VAL A 121 12.34 1.75 -10.25
N ALA A 122 12.89 2.92 -10.55
CA ALA A 122 14.33 3.15 -10.40
C ALA A 122 14.69 3.34 -8.92
N GLU A 123 15.88 2.91 -8.53
CA GLU A 123 16.37 3.04 -7.15
C GLU A 123 16.34 4.50 -6.66
N GLU A 124 16.71 5.45 -7.52
CA GLU A 124 16.61 6.89 -7.20
C GLU A 124 15.18 7.35 -6.91
N GLU A 125 14.17 6.81 -7.62
CA GLU A 125 12.76 7.11 -7.33
C GLU A 125 12.36 6.59 -5.95
N THR A 126 12.86 5.41 -5.58
CA THR A 126 12.60 4.78 -4.28
C THR A 126 13.29 5.52 -3.14
N GLU A 127 14.52 5.98 -3.31
CA GLU A 127 15.23 6.74 -2.27
C GLU A 127 14.56 8.09 -2.01
N LYS A 128 14.13 8.78 -3.08
CA LYS A 128 13.31 10.00 -2.94
C LYS A 128 11.99 9.72 -2.22
N PHE A 129 11.32 8.63 -2.58
CA PHE A 129 10.07 8.23 -1.92
C PHE A 129 10.28 7.96 -0.42
N LYS A 130 11.32 7.22 -0.03
CA LYS A 130 11.63 6.96 1.38
C LYS A 130 11.90 8.26 2.14
N ALA A 131 12.66 9.20 1.56
CA ALA A 131 12.93 10.49 2.18
C ALA A 131 11.64 11.31 2.40
N GLU A 132 10.72 11.30 1.43
CA GLU A 132 9.41 11.96 1.59
C GLU A 132 8.51 11.22 2.59
N VAL A 133 8.55 9.89 2.63
CA VAL A 133 7.82 9.08 3.62
C VAL A 133 8.27 9.43 5.03
N SER A 134 9.57 9.55 5.29
CA SER A 134 10.09 9.96 6.61
C SER A 134 9.51 11.30 7.06
N LYS A 135 9.49 12.31 6.18
CA LYS A 135 8.90 13.63 6.50
C LYS A 135 7.41 13.55 6.79
N VAL A 136 6.67 12.79 5.97
CA VAL A 136 5.21 12.64 6.16
C VAL A 136 4.92 11.91 7.47
N LEU A 137 5.69 10.86 7.80
CA LEU A 137 5.57 10.13 9.05
C LEU A 137 5.81 11.02 10.27
N GLU A 138 6.90 11.81 10.27
CA GLU A 138 7.19 12.79 11.34
C GLU A 138 6.00 13.73 11.54
N SER A 139 5.52 14.35 10.45
CA SER A 139 4.37 15.27 10.51
C SER A 139 3.06 14.62 10.94
N PHE A 140 2.90 13.31 10.70
CA PHE A 140 1.72 12.54 11.09
C PHE A 140 1.76 12.25 12.58
N VAL A 141 2.91 11.81 13.10
CA VAL A 141 3.11 11.54 14.53
C VAL A 141 2.94 12.80 15.36
N GLU A 142 3.50 13.93 14.93
CA GLU A 142 3.34 15.21 15.64
C GLU A 142 1.86 15.61 15.79
N LYS A 143 1.08 15.47 14.72
CA LYS A 143 -0.37 15.76 14.76
C LYS A 143 -1.11 14.81 15.71
N GLU A 144 -0.76 13.53 15.68
CA GLU A 144 -1.35 12.55 16.59
C GLU A 144 -1.05 12.85 18.06
N ASP A 145 0.18 13.25 18.37
CA ASP A 145 0.57 13.66 19.71
C ASP A 145 -0.20 14.90 20.18
N ASP A 146 -0.40 15.88 19.30
CA ASP A 146 -1.16 17.08 19.62
C ASP A 146 -2.64 16.76 19.87
N TYR A 147 -3.25 15.88 19.06
CA TYR A 147 -4.61 15.38 19.34
C TYR A 147 -4.73 14.68 20.69
N ILE A 148 -3.72 13.89 21.08
CA ILE A 148 -3.71 13.21 22.38
C ILE A 148 -3.61 14.22 23.52
N LYS A 149 -2.77 15.26 23.40
CA LYS A 149 -2.65 16.32 24.41
C LYS A 149 -3.97 17.09 24.57
N GLU A 150 -4.58 17.50 23.47
CA GLU A 150 -5.86 18.21 23.47
C GLU A 150 -6.97 17.36 24.13
N ALA A 151 -7.04 16.07 23.80
CA ALA A 151 -7.99 15.15 24.42
C ALA A 151 -7.75 15.01 25.94
N ALA A 152 -6.48 14.91 26.37
CA ALA A 152 -6.14 14.83 27.78
C ALA A 152 -6.49 16.11 28.55
N ASP A 153 -6.26 17.29 27.96
CA ASP A 153 -6.65 18.58 28.54
C ASP A 153 -8.17 18.71 28.68
N HIS A 154 -8.93 18.29 27.66
CA HIS A 154 -10.39 18.27 27.73
C HIS A 154 -10.89 17.36 28.87
N ILE A 155 -10.32 16.15 29.01
CA ILE A 155 -10.67 15.23 30.11
C ILE A 155 -10.37 15.87 31.47
N ARG A 156 -9.19 16.48 31.64
CA ARG A 156 -8.80 17.18 32.87
C ARG A 156 -9.75 18.32 33.21
N ALA A 157 -10.11 19.14 32.23
CA ALA A 157 -11.03 20.26 32.41
C ALA A 157 -12.44 19.78 32.81
N GLN A 158 -12.93 18.73 32.16
CA GLN A 158 -14.22 18.14 32.48
C GLN A 158 -14.25 17.54 33.90
N GLU A 159 -13.18 16.87 34.32
CA GLU A 159 -13.08 16.31 35.66
C GLU A 159 -13.01 17.40 36.73
N LYS A 160 -12.22 18.47 36.49
CA LYS A 160 -12.18 19.64 37.38
C LYS A 160 -13.56 20.27 37.54
N HIS A 161 -14.27 20.48 36.43
CA HIS A 161 -15.63 21.03 36.46
C HIS A 161 -16.61 20.14 37.25
N ARG A 162 -16.52 18.81 37.09
CA ARG A 162 -17.33 17.87 37.87
C ARG A 162 -17.06 17.97 39.37
N GLN A 163 -15.80 18.09 39.77
CA GLN A 163 -15.42 18.24 41.18
C GLN A 163 -15.95 19.55 41.78
N GLU A 164 -15.85 20.66 41.04
CA GLU A 164 -16.40 21.96 41.46
C GLU A 164 -17.93 21.91 41.66
N VAL A 165 -18.66 21.25 40.74
CA VAL A 165 -20.12 21.06 40.87
C VAL A 165 -20.46 20.20 42.09
N LEU A 166 -19.73 19.10 42.34
CA LEU A 166 -19.96 18.26 43.51
C LEU A 166 -19.66 19.00 44.83
N GLN A 167 -18.60 19.80 44.87
CA GLN A 167 -18.25 20.63 46.04
C GLN A 167 -19.36 21.65 46.33
N SER A 168 -19.79 22.41 45.33
CA SER A 168 -20.88 23.39 45.51
C SER A 168 -22.20 22.74 45.96
N LEU A 169 -22.56 21.57 45.44
CA LEU A 169 -23.73 20.82 45.94
C LEU A 169 -23.57 20.40 47.40
N SER A 170 -22.37 19.98 47.81
CA SER A 170 -22.10 19.63 49.21
C SER A 170 -22.21 20.84 50.15
N GLU A 171 -21.76 22.01 49.71
CA GLU A 171 -21.84 23.25 50.50
C GLU A 171 -23.30 23.75 50.63
N VAL A 172 -24.11 23.59 49.57
CA VAL A 172 -25.50 24.07 49.52
C VAL A 172 -26.51 23.09 50.15
N CYS A 173 -26.23 21.78 50.21
CA CYS A 173 -27.12 20.78 50.83
C CYS A 173 -26.88 20.53 52.33
N PHE A 174 -25.79 21.04 52.92
CA PHE A 174 -25.52 20.99 54.37
C PHE A 174 -25.91 22.22 55.24
N PRO A 175 -26.91 23.10 54.92
CA PRO A 175 -27.32 24.16 55.85
C PRO A 175 -28.17 23.71 57.06
N TRP A 176 -28.58 22.44 57.15
CA TRP A 176 -29.50 21.97 58.21
C TRP A 176 -28.84 21.06 59.26
N LYS A 177 -27.65 21.44 59.74
CA LYS A 177 -27.11 20.91 61.01
C LYS A 177 -26.49 22.02 61.83
N LEU A 178 -27.32 22.75 62.57
CA LEU A 178 -27.24 23.03 64.01
C LEU A 178 -28.32 24.06 64.40
#